data_AF-A0A8H2JA26-F1
#
_entry.id   AF-A0A8H2JA26-F1
#
_cell.length_a   1.000
_cell.length_b   1.000
_cell.length_c   1.000
_cell.angle_alpha   90.00
_cell.angle_beta   90.00
_cell.angle_gamma   90.00
#
_symmetry.space_group_name_H-M   'P 1'
#
loop_
_entity.id
_entity.type
_entity.pdbx_description
1 polymer ?
#
loop_
_entity_poly.entity_id
_entity_poly.type
_entity_poly.pdbx_seq_one_letter_code
_entity_poly.pdbx_strand_id
1 'polypeptide(L)'
;MAIRHRVATIGAAAVLASGCTPTLNAGVIEGKDHYPESVAMIPQYTTTCSGNPPVCSVQMIGMIPVVTPEAWTLHLRDGDKTGDHNVTPDEFAKYQVRERYP
;
A
#
# COMPACT_ATOMS: atom_id res chain seq x y z
N MET A 1 -13.44 -27.36 35.82
CA MET A 1 -12.69 -27.43 34.55
C MET A 1 -13.37 -26.47 33.58
N ALA A 2 -12.85 -25.26 33.40
CA ALA A 2 -13.47 -24.23 32.56
C ALA A 2 -12.54 -23.90 31.38
N ILE A 3 -13.06 -24.10 30.17
CA ILE A 3 -12.36 -23.99 28.90
C ILE A 3 -12.14 -22.51 28.59
N ARG A 4 -10.87 -22.08 28.61
CA ARG A 4 -10.46 -20.73 28.20
C ARG A 4 -10.58 -20.62 26.69
N HIS A 5 -11.55 -19.83 26.21
CA HIS A 5 -11.65 -19.48 24.80
C HIS A 5 -10.52 -18.50 24.48
N ARG A 6 -9.49 -18.97 23.77
CA ARG A 6 -8.46 -18.10 23.20
C ARG A 6 -9.09 -17.39 22.01
N VAL A 7 -9.51 -16.14 22.21
CA VAL A 7 -9.87 -15.25 21.10
C VAL A 7 -8.58 -14.91 20.38
N ALA A 8 -8.31 -15.63 19.29
CA ALA A 8 -7.25 -15.28 18.35
C ALA A 8 -7.75 -14.07 17.55
N THR A 9 -7.25 -12.89 17.89
CA THR A 9 -7.39 -11.70 17.05
C THR A 9 -6.60 -11.93 15.76
N ILE A 10 -7.33 -12.28 14.69
CA ILE A 10 -6.80 -12.30 13.34
C ILE A 10 -6.49 -10.84 12.97
N GLY A 11 -5.20 -10.50 12.94
CA GLY A 11 -4.73 -9.21 12.45
C GLY A 11 -5.14 -9.06 10.98
N ALA A 12 -5.90 -8.00 10.68
CA ALA A 12 -6.26 -7.65 9.33
C ALA A 12 -4.98 -7.25 8.57
N ALA A 13 -4.60 -8.05 7.59
CA ALA A 13 -3.55 -7.68 6.64
C ALA A 13 -4.08 -6.52 5.78
N ALA A 14 -3.50 -5.34 5.95
CA ALA A 14 -3.73 -4.21 5.07
C ALA A 14 -3.10 -4.53 3.71
N VAL A 15 -3.91 -4.87 2.72
CA VAL A 15 -3.47 -4.99 1.33
C VAL A 15 -3.34 -3.57 0.79
N LEU A 16 -2.12 -3.04 0.80
CA LEU A 16 -1.80 -1.78 0.12
C LEU A 16 -1.97 -2.01 -1.39
N ALA A 17 -2.98 -1.35 -1.96
CA ALA A 17 -3.12 -1.25 -3.41
C ALA A 17 -2.01 -0.31 -3.92
N SER A 18 -0.81 -0.85 -4.15
CA SER A 18 0.15 -0.20 -5.06
C SER A 18 -0.50 -0.14 -6.45
N GLY A 19 -0.33 0.98 -7.16
CA GLY A 19 -0.85 1.15 -8.51
C GLY A 19 -0.57 -0.09 -9.36
N CYS A 20 -1.54 -0.51 -10.17
CA CYS A 20 -1.47 -1.75 -10.95
C CYS A 20 -0.49 -1.65 -12.12
N THR A 21 0.77 -1.29 -11.89
CA THR A 21 1.85 -1.66 -12.78
C THR A 21 2.04 -3.16 -12.62
N PRO A 22 2.11 -3.94 -13.72
CA PRO A 22 2.38 -5.37 -13.64
C PRO A 22 3.63 -5.61 -12.80
N THR A 23 3.62 -6.56 -11.87
CA THR A 23 4.85 -6.92 -11.17
C THR A 23 5.74 -7.71 -12.12
N LEU A 24 6.99 -7.28 -12.28
CA LEU A 24 7.99 -8.03 -13.03
C LEU A 24 9.13 -8.39 -12.07
N ASN A 25 9.63 -9.62 -12.13
CA ASN A 25 10.68 -10.08 -11.22
C ASN A 25 12.07 -10.08 -11.87
N ALA A 26 12.16 -9.85 -13.18
CA ALA A 26 13.40 -9.78 -13.91
C ALA A 26 13.29 -8.89 -15.17
N GLY A 27 14.37 -8.23 -15.59
CA GLY A 27 14.41 -7.36 -16.75
C GLY A 27 15.58 -6.38 -16.70
N VAL A 28 15.70 -5.56 -17.74
CA VAL A 28 16.57 -4.39 -17.74
C VAL A 28 15.91 -3.28 -16.93
N ILE A 29 16.64 -2.67 -16.01
CA ILE A 29 16.17 -1.55 -15.20
C ILE A 29 16.05 -0.32 -16.11
N GLU A 30 14.85 0.21 -16.27
CA GLU A 30 14.57 1.45 -17.00
C GLU A 30 14.51 2.67 -16.09
N GLY A 31 14.17 2.46 -14.82
CA GLY A 31 14.01 3.50 -13.83
C GLY A 31 14.06 2.96 -12.41
N LYS A 32 14.18 3.87 -11.45
CA LYS A 32 14.31 3.57 -10.03
C LYS A 32 13.64 4.68 -9.23
N ASP A 33 12.74 4.30 -8.34
CA ASP A 33 12.04 5.25 -7.46
C ASP A 33 12.22 4.87 -5.99
N HIS A 34 12.40 5.90 -5.15
CA HIS A 34 12.37 5.80 -3.70
C HIS A 34 11.14 6.55 -3.18
N TYR A 35 10.28 5.83 -2.50
CA TYR A 35 9.09 6.35 -1.85
C TYR A 35 9.36 6.39 -0.34
N PRO A 36 9.67 7.56 0.25
CA PRO A 36 9.87 7.64 1.69
C PRO A 36 8.58 7.31 2.44
N GLU A 37 8.73 6.82 3.67
CA GLU A 37 7.57 6.64 4.56
C GLU A 37 6.79 7.95 4.69
N SER A 38 5.46 7.85 4.64
CA SER A 38 4.58 9.01 4.80
C SER A 38 3.35 8.68 5.62
N VAL A 39 2.79 9.71 6.24
CA VAL A 39 1.56 9.61 7.03
C VAL A 39 0.56 10.62 6.49
N ALA A 40 -0.60 10.13 6.07
CA ALA A 40 -1.72 10.94 5.63
C ALA A 40 -2.84 10.90 6.68
N MET A 41 -3.45 12.04 6.98
CA MET A 41 -4.63 12.11 7.85
C MET A 41 -5.89 12.05 7.00
N ILE A 42 -6.68 10.99 7.14
CA ILE A 42 -7.95 10.85 6.41
C ILE A 42 -9.12 11.16 7.35
N PRO A 43 -10.03 12.06 6.96
CA PRO A 43 -11.22 12.34 7.75
C PRO A 43 -12.18 11.14 7.76
N GLN A 44 -12.71 10.84 8.93
CA GLN A 44 -13.78 9.87 9.12
C GLN A 44 -15.11 10.59 9.21
N TYR A 45 -16.12 10.07 8.51
CA TYR A 45 -17.47 10.61 8.51
C TYR A 45 -18.47 9.57 8.98
N THR A 46 -19.47 10.02 9.73
CA THR A 46 -20.70 9.27 9.96
C THR A 46 -21.85 9.93 9.21
N THR A 47 -22.79 9.12 8.72
CA THR A 47 -24.05 9.62 8.15
C THR A 47 -25.18 9.20 9.06
N THR A 48 -25.96 10.17 9.53
CA THR A 48 -27.14 9.92 10.36
C THR A 48 -28.37 10.41 9.61
N CYS A 49 -29.39 9.54 9.48
CA CYS A 49 -30.66 9.88 8.87
C CYS A 49 -31.78 9.72 9.90
N SER A 50 -32.67 10.70 9.99
CA SER A 50 -33.83 10.65 10.89
C SER A 50 -35.06 11.32 10.27
N GLY A 51 -36.25 10.95 10.75
CA GLY A 51 -37.53 11.48 10.26
C GLY A 51 -38.26 10.62 9.22
N ASN A 52 -39.47 11.03 8.84
CA ASN A 52 -40.27 10.47 7.74
C ASN A 52 -40.98 11.61 6.97
N PRO A 53 -40.54 11.98 5.75
CA PRO A 53 -39.42 11.38 5.02
C PRO A 53 -38.06 11.68 5.69
N PRO A 54 -37.06 10.80 5.53
CA PRO A 54 -35.79 10.93 6.22
C PRO A 54 -34.98 12.13 5.71
N VAL A 55 -34.38 12.87 6.64
CA VAL A 55 -33.36 13.87 6.38
C VAL A 55 -32.03 13.35 6.89
N CYS A 56 -31.01 13.36 6.03
CA CYS A 56 -29.68 12.84 6.34
C CYS A 56 -28.67 13.99 6.54
N SER A 57 -27.81 13.84 7.53
CA SER A 57 -26.64 14.72 7.74
C SER A 57 -25.36 13.90 7.80
N VAL A 58 -24.29 14.46 7.23
CA VAL A 58 -22.94 13.90 7.28
C VAL A 58 -22.14 14.70 8.29
N GLN A 59 -21.51 14.02 9.23
CA GLN A 59 -20.70 14.64 10.29
C GLN A 59 -19.31 14.02 10.30
N MET A 60 -18.29 14.86 10.38
CA MET A 60 -16.92 14.39 10.62
C MET A 60 -16.80 13.93 12.07
N ILE A 61 -16.39 12.69 12.28
CA ILE A 61 -16.28 12.06 13.61
C ILE A 61 -14.83 11.92 14.09
N GLY A 62 -13.86 12.15 13.22
CA GLY A 62 -12.45 12.10 13.58
C GLY A 62 -11.52 12.13 12.37
N MET A 63 -10.23 12.00 12.66
CA MET A 63 -9.18 11.79 11.67
C MET A 63 -8.47 10.48 12.02
N ILE A 64 -8.18 9.65 11.03
CA ILE A 64 -7.31 8.49 11.21
C ILE A 64 -5.99 8.70 10.47
N PRO A 65 -4.85 8.36 11.09
CA PRO A 65 -3.59 8.31 10.38
C PRO A 65 -3.56 7.07 9.48
N VAL A 66 -3.18 7.25 8.23
CA VAL A 66 -2.83 6.19 7.29
C VAL A 66 -1.34 6.28 7.05
N VAL A 67 -0.62 5.24 7.48
CA VAL A 67 0.82 5.11 7.27
C VAL A 67 1.04 4.38 5.96
N THR A 68 1.80 5.00 5.06
CA THR A 68 2.34 4.36 3.86
C THR A 68 3.81 4.06 4.14
N PRO A 69 4.20 2.78 4.19
CA PRO A 69 5.57 2.39 4.50
C PRO A 69 6.53 2.84 3.39
N GLU A 70 7.79 3.00 3.75
CA GLU A 70 8.86 3.25 2.77
C GLU A 70 8.97 2.11 1.75
N ALA A 71 9.23 2.46 0.49
CA ALA A 71 9.42 1.50 -0.59
C ALA A 71 10.54 1.92 -1.54
N TRP A 72 11.27 0.93 -2.06
CA TRP A 72 12.31 1.09 -3.07
C TRP A 72 11.94 0.24 -4.27
N THR A 73 11.75 0.85 -5.43
CA THR A 73 11.14 0.19 -6.58
C THR A 73 12.04 0.29 -7.80
N LEU A 74 12.28 -0.85 -8.45
CA LEU A 74 12.91 -0.93 -9.76
C LEU A 74 11.81 -1.03 -10.83
N HIS A 75 11.90 -0.20 -11.87
CA HIS A 75 11.06 -0.32 -13.07
C HIS A 75 11.81 -1.15 -14.10
N LEU A 76 11.26 -2.32 -14.42
CA LEU A 76 11.91 -3.34 -15.22
C LEU A 76 11.25 -3.46 -16.60
N ARG A 77 12.06 -3.77 -17.61
CA ARG A 77 11.62 -4.19 -18.94
C ARG A 77 12.23 -5.52 -19.35
N ASP A 78 11.39 -6.46 -19.77
CA ASP A 78 11.83 -7.73 -20.36
C ASP A 78 11.11 -7.98 -21.69
N GLY A 79 11.80 -7.69 -22.79
CA GLY A 79 11.18 -7.62 -24.12
C GLY A 79 10.09 -6.54 -24.16
N ASP A 80 8.87 -6.94 -24.52
CA ASP A 80 7.70 -6.07 -24.60
C ASP A 80 6.97 -5.89 -23.26
N LYS A 81 7.44 -6.54 -22.19
CA LYS A 81 6.82 -6.45 -20.85
C LYS A 81 7.52 -5.39 -20.02
N THR A 82 6.75 -4.56 -19.34
CA THR A 82 7.25 -3.63 -18.32
C THR A 82 6.56 -3.90 -16.99
N GLY A 83 7.25 -3.62 -15.89
CA GLY A 83 6.67 -3.80 -14.57
C GLY A 83 7.54 -3.34 -13.43
N ASP A 84 6.94 -3.27 -12.25
CA ASP A 84 7.59 -2.76 -11.04
C ASP A 84 8.04 -3.93 -10.16
N HIS A 85 9.18 -3.74 -9.49
CA HIS A 85 9.71 -4.69 -8.51
C HIS A 85 10.18 -3.96 -7.25
N ASN A 86 9.59 -4.29 -6.11
CA ASN A 86 10.00 -3.72 -4.84
C ASN A 86 11.19 -4.50 -4.27
N VAL A 87 12.23 -3.78 -3.85
CA VAL A 87 13.49 -4.33 -3.36
C VAL A 87 13.85 -3.75 -2.01
N THR A 88 14.89 -4.34 -1.39
CA THR A 88 15.51 -3.74 -0.20
C THR A 88 16.35 -2.51 -0.58
N PRO A 89 16.65 -1.59 0.37
CA PRO A 89 17.54 -0.44 0.11
C PRO A 89 18.94 -0.87 -0.39
N ASP A 90 19.50 -1.93 0.19
CA ASP A 90 20.82 -2.45 -0.19
C ASP A 90 20.83 -2.98 -1.62
N GLU A 91 19.77 -3.72 -1.98
CA GLU A 91 19.60 -4.23 -3.34
C GLU A 91 19.33 -3.12 -4.34
N PHE A 92 18.53 -2.12 -3.96
CA PHE A 92 18.33 -0.91 -4.75
C PHE A 92 19.66 -0.19 -5.00
N ALA A 93 20.53 -0.06 -4.01
CA ALA A 93 21.83 0.59 -4.16
C ALA A 93 22.80 -0.21 -5.07
N LYS A 94 22.68 -1.54 -5.09
CA LYS A 94 23.53 -2.43 -5.87
C LYS A 94 23.39 -2.23 -7.38
N TYR A 95 22.17 -2.03 -7.88
CA TYR A 95 21.92 -1.99 -9.33
C TYR A 95 21.76 -0.57 -9.88
N GLN A 96 22.22 -0.37 -11.11
CA GLN A 96 22.08 0.89 -11.85
C GLN A 96 21.03 0.79 -12.97
N VAL A 97 20.51 1.93 -13.39
CA VAL A 97 19.64 2.00 -14.58
C VAL A 97 20.43 1.48 -15.80
N ARG A 98 19.77 0.71 -16.66
CA ARG A 98 20.29 -0.05 -17.81
C ARG A 98 21.02 -1.35 -17.46
N GLU A 99 21.20 -1.68 -16.19
CA GLU A 99 21.64 -3.02 -15.80
C GLU A 99 20.47 -4.01 -15.84
N ARG A 100 20.77 -5.30 -15.94
CA ARG A 100 19.77 -6.36 -15.82
C ARG A 100 19.63 -6.77 -14.35
N TYR A 101 18.39 -7.01 -13.96
CA TYR A 101 17.94 -7.36 -12.62
C TYR A 101 17.00 -8.56 -12.70
N PRO A 102 17.09 -9.54 -11.79
CA PRO A 102 18.37 -10.06 -11.33
C PRO A 102 19.22 -10.54 -12.52
#